data_AF-A0A059F301-F1
#
_entry.id   AF-A0A059F301-F1
#
_cell.length_a   1.000
_cell.length_b   1.000
_cell.length_c   1.000
_cell.angle_alpha   90.00
_cell.angle_beta   90.00
_cell.angle_gamma   90.00
#
_symmetry.space_group_name_H-M   'P 1'
#
loop_
_entity.id
_entity.type
_entity.pdbx_description
1 polymer ?
#
loop_
_entity_poly.entity_id
_entity_poly.type
_entity_poly.pdbx_seq_one_letter_code
_entity_poly.pdbx_strand_id
1 'polypeptide(L)'
;MVRMDGREQNISRITSFIERITTFKCMKVFVIIGIGIKTIFICANVAILLYKRNEKCRVPFKLFIGIYTLLLFLQAVLFFLKHKEFFSVDRMPDFSDNNELSLFSNLVDAFTLFWYLTGLHWTQECSTCKFTNTLLYYTTIFIVTFGLIKIILPLVALVVLVLIISYLNPKIPVVEYDKNKIKEEDARCSICLEKYVDHVQLKYLPCGHHFHSNCIDGWFSVEELCPLCMKPLNLFHEMIDQPPI
;
A
#
# COMPACT_ATOMS: atom_id res chain seq x y z
N MET A 1 -14.63 33.13 -19.58
CA MET A 1 -13.16 33.01 -19.54
C MET A 1 -12.64 34.06 -18.56
N VAL A 2 -12.54 33.72 -17.28
CA VAL A 2 -12.14 34.68 -16.23
C VAL A 2 -10.61 34.83 -16.28
N ARG A 3 -10.14 36.08 -16.45
CA ARG A 3 -8.73 36.44 -16.55
C ARG A 3 -8.12 36.36 -15.15
N MET A 4 -7.38 35.29 -14.84
CA MET A 4 -6.66 35.18 -13.58
C MET A 4 -5.63 36.32 -13.46
N ASP A 5 -5.58 36.97 -12.30
CA ASP A 5 -4.66 38.08 -12.02
C ASP A 5 -3.20 37.56 -12.07
N GLY A 6 -2.29 38.31 -12.67
CA GLY A 6 -0.87 37.91 -12.80
C GLY A 6 -0.18 37.69 -11.45
N ARG A 7 -0.74 38.26 -10.38
CA ARG A 7 -0.35 38.01 -8.99
C ARG A 7 -0.74 36.60 -8.52
N GLU A 8 -1.90 36.09 -8.88
CA GLU A 8 -2.36 34.73 -8.54
C GLU A 8 -1.52 33.66 -9.25
N GLN A 9 -1.18 33.89 -10.53
CA GLN A 9 -0.29 32.99 -11.27
C GLN A 9 1.11 32.92 -10.65
N ASN A 10 1.69 34.06 -10.23
CA ASN A 10 3.00 34.08 -9.57
C ASN A 10 2.96 33.44 -8.17
N ILE A 11 1.90 33.66 -7.39
CA ILE A 11 1.72 33.01 -6.09
C ILE A 11 1.63 31.48 -6.27
N SER A 12 0.85 30.99 -7.24
CA SER A 12 0.75 29.53 -7.50
C SER A 12 2.09 28.88 -7.89
N ARG A 13 2.93 29.59 -8.67
CA ARG A 13 4.27 29.12 -9.05
C ARG A 13 5.23 29.12 -7.85
N ILE A 14 5.15 30.13 -6.99
CA ILE A 14 5.99 30.21 -5.80
C ILE A 14 5.58 29.14 -4.79
N THR A 15 4.29 28.94 -4.55
CA THR A 15 3.77 27.90 -3.64
C THR A 15 4.16 26.51 -4.11
N SER A 16 3.95 26.18 -5.39
CA SER A 16 4.35 24.87 -5.95
C SER A 16 5.88 24.66 -5.93
N PHE A 17 6.67 25.72 -6.08
CA PHE A 17 8.13 25.65 -5.97
C PHE A 17 8.60 25.43 -4.52
N ILE A 18 8.00 26.12 -3.55
CA ILE A 18 8.29 25.94 -2.11
C ILE A 18 7.87 24.54 -1.64
N GLU A 19 6.71 24.05 -2.11
CA GLU A 19 6.20 22.72 -1.79
C GLU A 19 7.11 21.62 -2.33
N ARG A 20 7.64 21.80 -3.56
CA ARG A 20 8.64 20.92 -4.17
C ARG A 20 9.97 20.90 -3.41
N ILE A 21 10.46 22.06 -2.97
CA ILE A 21 11.69 22.16 -2.16
C ILE A 21 11.49 21.48 -0.80
N THR A 22 10.34 21.69 -0.18
CA THR A 22 10.00 21.07 1.11
C THR A 22 9.91 19.56 0.99
N THR A 23 9.27 19.06 -0.08
CA THR A 23 9.15 17.63 -0.37
C THR A 23 10.51 16.98 -0.60
N PHE A 24 11.39 17.61 -1.38
CA PHE A 24 12.73 17.09 -1.65
C PHE A 24 13.61 17.02 -0.39
N LYS A 25 13.55 18.06 0.46
CA LYS A 25 14.24 18.06 1.76
C LYS A 25 13.68 16.97 2.69
N CYS A 26 12.36 16.78 2.70
CA CYS A 26 11.72 15.73 3.48
C CYS A 26 12.18 14.32 3.05
N MET A 27 12.23 14.06 1.73
CA MET A 27 12.73 12.79 1.19
C MET A 27 14.19 12.52 1.60
N LYS A 28 15.08 13.52 1.52
CA LYS A 28 16.47 13.41 1.99
C LYS A 28 16.55 13.02 3.46
N VAL A 29 15.75 13.67 4.31
CA VAL A 29 15.70 13.37 5.76
C VAL A 29 15.23 11.93 5.99
N PHE A 30 14.19 11.47 5.31
CA PHE A 30 13.73 10.08 5.42
C PHE A 30 14.80 9.06 5.01
N VAL A 31 15.52 9.31 3.92
CA VAL A 31 16.61 8.43 3.46
C VAL A 31 17.74 8.39 4.50
N ILE A 32 18.15 9.54 5.05
CA ILE A 32 19.19 9.62 6.09
C ILE A 32 18.75 8.88 7.35
N ILE A 33 17.52 9.08 7.82
CA ILE A 33 16.97 8.37 8.98
C ILE A 33 16.96 6.86 8.72
N GLY A 34 16.52 6.42 7.53
CA GLY A 34 16.49 5.00 7.17
C GLY A 34 17.87 4.34 7.19
N ILE A 35 18.89 5.00 6.64
CA ILE A 35 20.29 4.54 6.70
C ILE A 35 20.78 4.53 8.14
N GLY A 36 20.53 5.60 8.89
CA GLY A 36 20.96 5.75 10.28
C GLY A 36 20.41 4.62 11.17
N ILE A 37 19.12 4.30 11.05
CA ILE A 37 18.49 3.20 11.79
C ILE A 37 19.18 1.87 11.45
N LYS A 38 19.37 1.53 10.16
CA LYS A 38 20.05 0.28 9.76
C LYS A 38 21.45 0.19 10.33
N THR A 39 22.23 1.28 10.27
CA THR A 39 23.58 1.36 10.82
C THR A 39 23.61 1.14 12.33
N ILE A 40 22.68 1.74 13.08
CA ILE A 40 22.58 1.54 14.54
C ILE A 40 22.33 0.06 14.87
N PHE A 41 21.41 -0.60 14.17
CA PHE A 41 21.13 -2.02 14.35
C PHE A 41 22.34 -2.91 14.02
N ILE A 42 23.07 -2.60 12.94
CA ILE A 42 24.30 -3.32 12.59
C ILE A 42 25.33 -3.18 13.71
N CYS A 43 25.61 -1.95 14.16
CA CYS A 43 26.55 -1.69 15.24
C CYS A 43 26.16 -2.43 16.54
N ALA A 44 24.87 -2.40 16.91
CA ALA A 44 24.37 -3.09 18.09
C ALA A 44 24.57 -4.61 18.00
N ASN A 45 24.22 -5.23 16.87
CA ASN A 45 24.39 -6.66 16.67
C ASN A 45 25.87 -7.08 16.67
N VAL A 46 26.74 -6.30 16.00
CA VAL A 46 28.19 -6.54 16.02
C VAL A 46 28.71 -6.44 17.46
N ALA A 47 28.31 -5.41 18.21
CA ALA A 47 28.71 -5.25 19.62
C ALA A 47 28.26 -6.43 20.48
N ILE A 48 27.04 -6.93 20.31
CA ILE A 48 26.53 -8.12 21.01
C ILE A 48 27.36 -9.37 20.68
N LEU A 49 27.67 -9.58 19.40
CA LEU A 49 28.49 -10.71 18.95
C LEU A 49 29.92 -10.66 19.49
N LEU A 50 30.51 -9.46 19.56
CA LEU A 50 31.83 -9.24 20.14
C LEU A 50 31.83 -9.44 21.65
N TYR A 51 30.84 -8.87 22.35
CA TYR A 51 30.69 -9.00 23.81
C TYR A 51 30.51 -10.47 24.23
N LYS A 52 29.73 -11.23 23.46
CA LYS A 52 29.44 -12.63 23.75
C LYS A 52 30.32 -13.63 23.01
N ARG A 53 31.46 -13.20 22.43
CA ARG A 53 32.31 -14.03 21.55
C ARG A 53 32.71 -15.37 22.15
N ASN A 54 33.06 -15.40 23.45
CA ASN A 54 33.61 -16.59 24.11
C ASN A 54 32.55 -17.53 24.71
N GLU A 55 31.29 -17.10 24.81
CA GLU A 55 30.22 -17.92 25.41
C GLU A 55 29.70 -18.97 24.42
N LYS A 56 29.63 -20.24 24.82
CA LYS A 56 29.11 -21.31 23.95
C LYS A 56 27.61 -21.50 24.20
N CYS A 57 26.84 -21.72 23.13
CA CYS A 57 25.43 -22.07 23.20
C CYS A 57 25.18 -23.30 22.32
N ARG A 58 24.26 -24.19 22.75
CA ARG A 58 23.90 -25.41 22.00
C ARG A 58 23.24 -25.08 20.66
N VAL A 59 22.53 -23.94 20.58
CA VAL A 59 21.82 -23.46 19.39
C VAL A 59 22.64 -22.33 18.74
N PRO A 60 22.72 -22.28 17.39
CA PRO A 60 23.58 -21.35 16.68
C PRO A 60 23.00 -19.91 16.61
N PHE A 61 22.57 -19.31 17.72
CA PHE A 61 22.06 -17.93 17.75
C PHE A 61 23.08 -16.88 17.29
N LYS A 62 24.38 -17.14 17.50
CA LYS A 62 25.44 -16.28 16.96
C LYS A 62 25.49 -16.30 15.45
N LEU A 63 25.29 -17.47 14.84
CA LEU A 63 25.21 -17.61 13.38
C LEU A 63 23.95 -16.90 12.86
N PHE A 64 22.82 -17.05 13.55
CA PHE A 64 21.60 -16.30 13.25
C PHE A 64 21.83 -14.79 13.22
N ILE A 65 22.33 -14.22 14.32
CA ILE A 65 22.57 -12.78 14.44
C ILE A 65 23.65 -12.32 13.45
N GLY A 66 24.70 -13.12 13.23
CA GLY A 66 25.76 -12.81 12.28
C GLY A 66 25.27 -12.73 10.83
N ILE A 67 24.54 -13.74 10.36
CA ILE A 67 23.98 -13.76 9.00
C ILE A 67 22.93 -12.66 8.84
N TYR A 68 22.07 -12.44 9.86
CA TYR A 68 21.12 -11.32 9.85
C TYR A 68 21.83 -9.97 9.72
N THR A 69 22.93 -9.77 10.44
CA THR A 69 23.73 -8.53 10.39
C THR A 69 24.35 -8.34 9.01
N LEU A 70 24.84 -9.41 8.38
CA LEU A 70 25.36 -9.36 7.01
C LEU A 70 24.28 -9.00 5.99
N LEU A 71 23.10 -9.62 6.08
CA LEU A 71 21.95 -9.30 5.22
C LEU A 71 21.50 -7.85 5.43
N LEU A 72 21.43 -7.39 6.68
CA LEU A 72 21.06 -6.01 7.02
C LEU A 72 22.09 -5.00 6.47
N PHE A 73 23.38 -5.33 6.51
CA PHE A 73 24.43 -4.53 5.90
C PHE A 73 24.27 -4.48 4.38
N LEU A 74 24.04 -5.61 3.72
CA LEU A 74 23.81 -5.67 2.29
C LEU A 74 22.58 -4.83 1.89
N GLN A 75 21.47 -4.93 2.64
CA GLN A 75 20.30 -4.08 2.44
C GLN A 75 20.61 -2.59 2.63
N ALA A 76 21.45 -2.22 3.60
CA ALA A 76 21.84 -0.82 3.82
C ALA A 76 22.67 -0.29 2.64
N VAL A 77 23.58 -1.10 2.10
CA VAL A 77 24.37 -0.77 0.90
C VAL A 77 23.45 -0.63 -0.32
N LEU A 78 22.56 -1.60 -0.57
CA LEU A 78 21.62 -1.55 -1.70
C LEU A 78 20.68 -0.34 -1.60
N PHE A 79 20.16 -0.04 -0.41
CA PHE A 79 19.35 1.15 -0.17
C PHE A 79 20.14 2.44 -0.44
N PHE A 80 21.38 2.52 0.04
CA PHE A 80 22.25 3.67 -0.25
C PHE A 80 22.53 3.82 -1.75
N LEU A 81 22.85 2.73 -2.45
CA LEU A 81 23.10 2.75 -3.90
C LEU A 81 21.85 3.20 -4.67
N LYS A 82 20.66 2.73 -4.27
CA LYS A 82 19.37 3.12 -4.87
C LYS A 82 19.08 4.61 -4.69
N HIS A 83 19.51 5.20 -3.57
CA HIS A 83 19.22 6.58 -3.22
C HIS A 83 20.41 7.54 -3.32
N LYS A 84 21.57 7.08 -3.83
CA LYS A 84 22.80 7.89 -3.90
C LYS A 84 22.61 9.16 -4.74
N GLU A 85 21.81 9.09 -5.80
CA GLU A 85 21.53 10.23 -6.67
C GLU A 85 20.81 11.38 -5.94
N PHE A 86 19.99 11.06 -4.93
CA PHE A 86 19.34 12.09 -4.10
C PHE A 86 20.37 12.95 -3.36
N PHE A 87 21.55 12.42 -3.03
CA PHE A 87 22.59 13.16 -2.32
C PHE A 87 23.47 14.02 -3.23
N SER A 88 23.59 13.65 -4.52
CA SER A 88 24.57 14.27 -5.42
C SER A 88 24.03 15.46 -6.21
N VAL A 89 22.72 15.66 -6.29
CA VAL A 89 22.13 16.64 -7.22
C VAL A 89 21.15 17.57 -6.47
N ASP A 90 21.31 18.89 -6.65
CA ASP A 90 20.34 19.92 -6.22
C ASP A 90 19.17 20.10 -7.21
N ARG A 91 19.18 19.32 -8.29
CA ARG A 91 18.14 19.18 -9.31
C ARG A 91 17.54 17.77 -9.24
N MET A 92 16.24 17.67 -9.53
CA MET A 92 15.48 16.42 -9.48
C MET A 92 16.15 15.37 -10.41
N PRO A 93 16.65 14.23 -9.87
CA PRO A 93 17.21 13.18 -10.70
C PRO A 93 16.09 12.54 -11.52
N ASP A 94 16.39 12.25 -12.78
CA ASP A 94 15.50 11.44 -13.61
C ASP A 94 15.51 10.02 -13.03
N PHE A 95 14.36 9.52 -12.60
CA PHE A 95 14.25 8.20 -11.94
C PHE A 95 14.49 7.10 -12.98
N SER A 96 15.75 6.82 -13.26
CA SER A 96 16.20 5.66 -14.01
C SER A 96 16.18 4.45 -13.06
N ASP A 97 15.06 3.73 -13.02
CA ASP A 97 14.97 2.47 -12.27
C ASP A 97 15.99 1.46 -12.82
N ASN A 98 17.08 1.28 -12.08
CA ASN A 98 18.07 0.24 -12.38
C ASN A 98 17.47 -1.13 -12.04
N ASN A 99 16.86 -1.78 -13.03
CA ASN A 99 16.19 -3.10 -12.89
C ASN A 99 17.08 -4.18 -12.24
N GLU A 100 18.38 -4.16 -12.49
CA GLU A 100 19.32 -5.09 -11.84
C GLU A 100 19.40 -4.86 -10.32
N LEU A 101 19.56 -3.61 -9.90
CA LEU A 101 19.69 -3.26 -8.49
C LEU A 101 18.40 -3.54 -7.70
N SER A 102 17.24 -3.32 -8.32
CA SER A 102 15.95 -3.65 -7.72
C SER A 102 15.76 -5.16 -7.58
N LEU A 103 16.18 -5.96 -8.56
CA LEU A 103 16.18 -7.43 -8.47
C LEU A 103 17.05 -7.91 -7.32
N PHE A 104 18.29 -7.42 -7.20
CA PHE A 104 19.17 -7.78 -6.08
C PHE A 104 18.57 -7.38 -4.72
N SER A 105 18.00 -6.18 -4.60
CA SER A 105 17.30 -5.76 -3.37
C SER A 105 16.19 -6.74 -2.98
N ASN A 106 15.32 -7.08 -3.93
CA ASN A 106 14.20 -7.98 -3.69
C ASN A 106 14.67 -9.38 -3.29
N LEU A 107 15.75 -9.87 -3.90
CA LEU A 107 16.36 -11.16 -3.58
C LEU A 107 16.91 -11.17 -2.15
N VAL A 108 17.61 -10.11 -1.74
CA VAL A 108 18.13 -9.99 -0.36
C VAL A 108 16.99 -9.90 0.66
N ASP A 109 15.91 -9.19 0.33
CA ASP A 109 14.72 -9.13 1.17
C ASP A 109 14.07 -10.52 1.30
N ALA A 110 13.91 -11.26 0.21
CA ALA A 110 13.38 -12.63 0.25
C ALA A 110 14.23 -13.57 1.12
N PHE A 111 15.56 -13.52 0.98
CA PHE A 111 16.47 -14.29 1.85
C PHE A 111 16.38 -13.87 3.31
N THR A 112 16.19 -12.59 3.60
CA THR A 112 15.99 -12.08 4.96
C THR A 112 14.70 -12.62 5.58
N LEU A 113 13.62 -12.72 4.80
CA LEU A 113 12.36 -13.32 5.25
C LEU A 113 12.53 -14.82 5.56
N PHE A 114 13.19 -15.56 4.68
CA PHE A 114 13.53 -16.96 4.93
C PHE A 114 14.34 -17.11 6.21
N TRP A 115 15.31 -16.22 6.44
CA TRP A 115 16.12 -16.23 7.64
C TRP A 115 15.29 -16.01 8.92
N TYR A 116 14.25 -15.18 8.90
CA TYR A 116 13.36 -15.06 10.08
C TYR A 116 12.67 -16.38 10.45
N LEU A 117 12.30 -17.21 9.46
CA LEU A 117 11.70 -18.53 9.70
C LEU A 117 12.71 -19.49 10.35
N THR A 118 13.97 -19.47 9.91
CA THR A 118 15.03 -20.29 10.54
C THR A 118 15.30 -19.83 11.98
N GLY A 119 15.27 -18.52 12.22
CA GLY A 119 15.33 -17.93 13.57
C GLY A 119 14.20 -18.41 14.47
N LEU A 120 12.96 -18.41 13.98
CA LEU A 120 11.80 -18.91 14.73
C LEU A 120 11.96 -20.38 15.10
N HIS A 121 12.34 -21.23 14.14
CA HIS A 121 12.61 -22.65 14.38
C HIS A 121 13.65 -22.85 15.51
N TRP A 122 14.79 -22.16 15.45
CA TRP A 122 15.83 -22.25 16.47
C TRP A 122 15.41 -21.70 17.84
N THR A 123 14.54 -20.69 17.89
CA THR A 123 13.99 -20.21 19.17
C THR A 123 13.02 -21.20 19.82
N GLN A 124 12.32 -22.01 19.02
CA GLN A 124 11.40 -23.04 19.51
C GLN A 124 12.12 -24.28 20.03
N GLU A 125 13.26 -24.63 19.43
CA GLU A 125 14.04 -25.82 19.78
C GLU A 125 14.77 -25.69 21.14
N CYS A 126 14.95 -24.48 21.67
CA CYS A 126 15.67 -24.27 22.93
C CYS A 126 14.79 -23.80 24.10
N SER A 127 14.58 -24.67 25.09
CA SER A 127 13.88 -24.33 26.34
C SER A 127 14.78 -23.67 27.40
N THR A 128 16.09 -23.95 27.42
CA THR A 128 17.02 -23.48 28.47
C THR A 128 17.78 -22.21 28.13
N CYS A 129 17.74 -21.77 26.86
CA CYS A 129 18.55 -20.66 26.37
C CYS A 129 18.20 -19.29 26.98
N LYS A 130 16.96 -19.14 27.48
CA LYS A 130 16.50 -17.92 28.16
C LYS A 130 17.35 -17.55 29.38
N PHE A 131 17.89 -18.55 30.08
CA PHE A 131 18.66 -18.35 31.31
C PHE A 131 20.17 -18.38 31.07
N THR A 132 20.65 -19.19 30.12
CA THR A 132 22.11 -19.31 29.86
C THR A 132 22.67 -18.13 29.09
N ASN A 133 21.91 -17.61 28.11
CA ASN A 133 22.39 -16.60 27.16
C ASN A 133 21.28 -15.59 26.85
N THR A 134 20.81 -14.91 27.90
CA THR A 134 19.68 -13.97 27.90
C THR A 134 19.76 -12.94 26.76
N LEU A 135 20.91 -12.28 26.59
CA LEU A 135 21.08 -11.22 25.60
C LEU A 135 20.93 -11.73 24.14
N LEU A 136 21.54 -12.87 23.81
CA LEU A 136 21.44 -13.46 22.47
C LEU A 136 19.99 -13.90 22.18
N TYR A 137 19.36 -14.55 23.16
CA TYR A 137 17.98 -15.03 23.03
C TYR A 137 16.97 -13.91 22.79
N TYR A 138 16.99 -12.85 23.60
CA TYR A 138 16.06 -11.71 23.42
C TYR A 138 16.35 -10.90 22.16
N THR A 139 17.62 -10.76 21.77
CA THR A 139 17.98 -10.12 20.49
C THR A 139 17.42 -10.92 19.32
N THR A 140 17.56 -12.25 19.31
CA THR A 140 16.97 -13.12 18.28
C THR A 140 15.45 -12.99 18.24
N ILE A 141 14.77 -13.02 19.39
CA ILE A 141 13.31 -12.84 19.46
C ILE A 141 12.89 -11.48 18.92
N PHE A 142 13.57 -10.41 19.30
CA PHE A 142 13.28 -9.07 18.80
C PHE A 142 13.39 -9.01 17.27
N ILE A 143 14.48 -9.56 16.72
CA ILE A 143 14.72 -9.62 15.26
C ILE A 143 13.60 -10.39 14.56
N VAL A 144 13.25 -11.60 15.05
CA VAL A 144 12.19 -12.43 14.48
C VAL A 144 10.83 -11.73 14.57
N THR A 145 10.52 -11.11 15.71
CA THR A 145 9.24 -10.43 15.94
C THR A 145 9.07 -9.23 15.00
N PHE A 146 10.10 -8.39 14.87
CA PHE A 146 10.08 -7.27 13.93
C PHE A 146 9.95 -7.74 12.47
N GLY A 147 10.64 -8.84 12.12
CA GLY A 147 10.49 -9.51 10.83
C GLY A 147 9.07 -9.98 10.54
N LEU A 148 8.41 -10.63 11.51
CA LEU A 148 7.02 -11.07 11.36
C LEU A 148 6.06 -9.89 11.22
N ILE A 149 6.26 -8.80 11.96
CA ILE A 149 5.45 -7.57 11.82
C ILE A 149 5.55 -7.02 10.39
N LYS A 150 6.75 -7.03 9.78
CA LYS A 150 6.95 -6.60 8.39
C LYS A 150 6.18 -7.44 7.38
N ILE A 151 5.94 -8.72 7.66
CA ILE A 151 5.15 -9.63 6.80
C ILE A 151 3.65 -9.47 7.06
N ILE A 152 3.25 -9.43 8.33
CA ILE A 152 1.84 -9.45 8.73
C ILE A 152 1.18 -8.10 8.45
N LEU A 153 1.85 -6.97 8.71
CA LEU A 153 1.28 -5.64 8.53
C LEU A 153 0.76 -5.36 7.10
N PRO A 154 1.51 -5.60 6.01
CA PRO A 154 1.01 -5.39 4.65
C PRO A 154 -0.11 -6.36 4.28
N LEU A 155 -0.07 -7.61 4.76
CA LEU A 155 -1.15 -8.58 4.53
C LEU A 155 -2.45 -8.13 5.22
N VAL A 156 -2.36 -7.66 6.46
CA VAL A 156 -3.50 -7.10 7.19
C VAL A 156 -4.01 -5.84 6.49
N ALA A 157 -3.12 -4.95 6.05
CA ALA A 157 -3.51 -3.75 5.31
C ALA A 157 -4.23 -4.10 3.98
N LEU A 158 -3.77 -5.13 3.27
CA LEU A 158 -4.42 -5.63 2.06
C LEU A 158 -5.83 -6.16 2.37
N VAL A 159 -5.97 -6.99 3.39
CA VAL A 159 -7.28 -7.53 3.81
C VAL A 159 -8.23 -6.39 4.21
N VAL A 160 -7.75 -5.44 5.00
CA VAL A 160 -8.53 -4.25 5.40
C VAL A 160 -8.94 -3.43 4.18
N LEU A 161 -8.04 -3.22 3.22
CA LEU A 161 -8.34 -2.51 1.98
C LEU A 161 -9.45 -3.22 1.18
N VAL A 162 -9.36 -4.55 1.04
CA VAL A 162 -10.39 -5.36 0.37
C VAL A 162 -11.73 -5.28 1.11
N LEU A 163 -11.73 -5.31 2.44
CA LEU A 163 -12.94 -5.14 3.25
C LEU A 163 -13.54 -3.74 3.10
N ILE A 164 -12.70 -2.69 3.06
CA ILE A 164 -13.13 -1.31 2.79
C ILE A 164 -13.74 -1.21 1.41
N ILE A 165 -13.09 -1.74 0.35
CA ILE A 165 -13.65 -1.74 -1.00
C ILE A 165 -15.00 -2.48 -1.03
N SER A 166 -15.08 -3.63 -0.36
CA SER A 166 -16.33 -4.41 -0.25
C SER A 166 -17.44 -3.66 0.50
N TYR A 167 -17.09 -2.82 1.48
CA TYR A 167 -18.02 -1.99 2.23
C TYR A 167 -18.43 -0.73 1.45
N LEU A 168 -17.51 -0.14 0.67
CA LEU A 168 -17.75 1.07 -0.12
C LEU A 168 -18.56 0.81 -1.39
N ASN A 169 -18.56 -0.42 -1.92
CA ASN A 169 -19.36 -0.75 -3.09
C ASN A 169 -20.86 -0.55 -2.82
N PRO A 170 -21.52 0.43 -3.47
CA PRO A 170 -22.92 0.73 -3.21
C PRO A 170 -23.80 -0.44 -3.64
N LYS A 171 -24.57 -1.00 -2.70
CA LYS A 171 -25.61 -2.00 -3.02
C LYS A 171 -26.78 -1.29 -3.69
N ILE A 172 -26.87 -1.39 -5.01
CA ILE A 172 -27.99 -0.85 -5.79
C ILE A 172 -29.25 -1.67 -5.43
N PRO A 173 -30.35 -1.04 -4.98
CA PRO A 173 -31.57 -1.75 -4.62
C PRO A 173 -32.18 -2.41 -5.86
N VAL A 174 -32.50 -3.70 -5.73
CA VAL A 174 -33.29 -4.45 -6.70
C VAL A 174 -34.75 -4.34 -6.28
N VAL A 175 -35.59 -3.84 -7.19
CA VAL A 175 -37.02 -3.61 -6.96
C VAL A 175 -37.79 -4.32 -8.05
N GLU A 176 -38.90 -4.98 -7.71
CA GLU A 176 -39.80 -5.55 -8.71
C GLU A 176 -40.58 -4.44 -9.44
N TYR A 177 -40.79 -4.61 -10.74
CA TYR A 177 -41.60 -3.70 -11.54
C TYR A 177 -43.04 -3.64 -11.02
N ASP A 178 -43.52 -2.41 -10.79
CA ASP A 178 -44.87 -2.10 -10.35
C ASP A 178 -45.48 -1.07 -11.32
N LYS A 179 -46.54 -1.49 -12.02
CA LYS A 179 -47.30 -0.67 -12.99
C LYS A 179 -47.84 0.63 -12.38
N ASN A 180 -48.01 0.70 -11.06
CA ASN A 180 -48.48 1.92 -10.39
C ASN A 180 -47.37 2.97 -10.19
N LYS A 181 -46.09 2.57 -10.28
CA LYS A 181 -44.94 3.44 -9.99
C LYS A 181 -44.25 4.01 -11.23
N ILE A 182 -44.23 3.24 -12.32
CA ILE A 182 -43.65 3.67 -13.60
C ILE A 182 -44.77 3.72 -14.62
N LYS A 183 -44.95 4.87 -15.27
CA LYS A 183 -45.95 5.03 -16.34
C LYS A 183 -45.66 4.05 -17.48
N GLU A 184 -46.71 3.54 -18.12
CA GLU A 184 -46.56 2.59 -19.23
C GLU A 184 -45.70 3.12 -20.40
N GLU A 185 -45.66 4.44 -20.60
CA GLU A 185 -44.81 5.08 -21.61
C GLU A 185 -43.30 4.98 -21.32
N ASP A 186 -42.93 4.93 -20.04
CA ASP A 186 -41.55 4.88 -19.55
C ASP A 186 -41.12 3.46 -19.11
N ALA A 187 -42.05 2.51 -19.08
CA ALA A 187 -41.86 1.14 -18.61
C ALA A 187 -41.12 0.23 -19.62
N ARG A 188 -39.91 0.65 -20.02
CA ARG A 188 -39.03 -0.11 -20.92
C ARG A 188 -37.56 0.01 -20.51
N CYS A 189 -36.78 -1.02 -20.81
CA CYS A 189 -35.34 -1.01 -20.60
C CYS A 189 -34.63 -0.40 -21.79
N SER A 190 -33.81 0.64 -21.61
CA SER A 190 -33.07 1.25 -22.73
C SER A 190 -31.87 0.42 -23.21
N ILE A 191 -31.51 -0.67 -22.52
CA ILE A 191 -30.40 -1.56 -22.92
C ILE A 191 -30.91 -2.65 -23.89
N CYS A 192 -31.94 -3.41 -23.51
CA CYS A 192 -32.52 -4.45 -24.38
C CYS A 192 -33.71 -3.96 -25.22
N LEU A 193 -34.19 -2.73 -24.99
CA LEU A 193 -35.33 -2.11 -25.67
C LEU A 193 -36.69 -2.81 -25.44
N GLU A 194 -36.75 -3.77 -24.52
CA GLU A 194 -37.97 -4.50 -24.16
C GLU A 194 -38.79 -3.76 -23.08
N LYS A 195 -40.11 -3.95 -23.11
CA LYS A 195 -41.04 -3.45 -22.08
C LYS A 195 -40.91 -4.28 -20.80
N TYR A 196 -41.13 -3.63 -19.66
CA TYR A 196 -41.15 -4.33 -18.37
C TYR A 196 -42.39 -5.22 -18.25
N VAL A 197 -42.18 -6.42 -17.71
CA VAL A 197 -43.22 -7.40 -17.38
C VAL A 197 -43.45 -7.38 -15.88
N ASP A 198 -44.66 -7.68 -15.43
CA ASP A 198 -44.99 -7.76 -14.00
C ASP A 198 -43.99 -8.67 -13.26
N HIS A 199 -43.53 -8.21 -12.09
CA HIS A 199 -42.54 -8.90 -11.25
C HIS A 199 -41.12 -9.01 -11.80
N VAL A 200 -40.79 -8.35 -12.92
CA VAL A 200 -39.40 -8.32 -13.38
C VAL A 200 -38.52 -7.50 -12.43
N GLN A 201 -37.29 -7.95 -12.19
CA GLN A 201 -36.34 -7.25 -11.33
C GLN A 201 -35.69 -6.08 -12.05
N LEU A 202 -35.84 -4.89 -11.45
CA LEU A 202 -35.25 -3.64 -11.92
C LEU A 202 -34.23 -3.12 -10.90
N LYS A 203 -33.22 -2.41 -11.41
CA LYS A 203 -32.27 -1.65 -10.60
C LYS A 203 -32.43 -0.17 -10.87
N TYR A 204 -32.56 0.62 -9.80
CA TYR A 204 -32.58 2.08 -9.87
C TYR A 204 -31.20 2.64 -9.53
N LEU A 205 -30.58 3.31 -10.49
CA LEU A 205 -29.29 3.98 -10.27
C LEU A 205 -29.48 5.22 -9.38
N PRO A 206 -28.40 5.70 -8.71
CA PRO A 206 -28.44 6.95 -7.94
C PRO A 206 -28.88 8.19 -8.76
N CYS A 207 -28.67 8.16 -10.08
CA CYS A 207 -29.13 9.21 -10.99
C CYS A 207 -30.63 9.15 -11.34
N GLY A 208 -31.38 8.18 -10.79
CA GLY A 208 -32.83 8.03 -10.97
C GLY A 208 -33.26 7.15 -12.15
N HIS A 209 -32.34 6.72 -13.02
CA HIS A 209 -32.66 5.85 -14.16
C HIS A 209 -32.82 4.39 -13.75
N HIS A 210 -33.69 3.67 -14.45
CA HIS A 210 -34.03 2.26 -14.17
C HIS A 210 -33.75 1.35 -15.37
N PHE A 211 -33.33 0.12 -15.08
CA PHE A 211 -33.03 -0.91 -16.08
C PHE A 211 -33.34 -2.30 -15.50
N HIS A 212 -33.51 -3.32 -16.35
CA HIS A 212 -33.49 -4.71 -15.89
C HIS A 212 -32.20 -4.99 -15.13
N SER A 213 -32.29 -5.69 -13.99
CA SER A 213 -31.11 -6.02 -13.17
C SER A 213 -30.02 -6.70 -14.00
N ASN A 214 -30.38 -7.70 -14.81
CA ASN A 214 -29.42 -8.43 -15.64
C ASN A 214 -28.78 -7.56 -16.73
N CYS A 215 -29.55 -6.66 -17.35
CA CYS A 215 -29.04 -5.81 -18.42
C CYS A 215 -28.01 -4.81 -17.89
N ILE A 216 -28.31 -4.18 -16.75
CA ILE A 216 -27.39 -3.19 -16.18
C ILE A 216 -26.17 -3.84 -15.53
N ASP A 217 -26.31 -5.04 -14.95
CA ASP A 217 -25.16 -5.78 -14.42
C ASP A 217 -24.20 -6.20 -15.54
N GLY A 218 -24.74 -6.61 -16.70
CA GLY A 218 -23.93 -6.84 -17.90
C GLY A 218 -23.22 -5.58 -18.39
N TRP A 219 -23.91 -4.43 -18.38
CA TRP A 219 -23.31 -3.15 -18.77
C TRP A 219 -22.18 -2.73 -17.82
N PHE A 220 -22.37 -2.83 -16.51
CA PHE A 220 -21.34 -2.49 -15.51
C PHE A 220 -20.12 -3.41 -15.52
N SER A 221 -20.20 -4.58 -16.15
CA SER A 221 -19.01 -5.41 -16.41
C SER A 221 -18.06 -4.80 -17.43
N VAL A 222 -18.52 -3.82 -18.21
CA VAL A 222 -17.75 -3.11 -19.24
C VAL A 222 -17.49 -1.66 -18.82
N GLU A 223 -18.53 -0.93 -18.39
CA GLU A 223 -18.45 0.49 -18.03
C GLU A 223 -19.34 0.81 -16.81
N GLU A 224 -18.77 1.39 -15.74
CA GLU A 224 -19.49 1.76 -14.50
C GLU A 224 -20.26 3.10 -14.61
N LEU A 225 -20.74 3.43 -15.81
CA LEU A 225 -21.47 4.66 -16.11
C LEU A 225 -22.92 4.36 -16.47
N CYS A 226 -23.84 5.24 -16.07
CA CYS A 226 -25.24 5.14 -16.50
C CYS A 226 -25.35 5.23 -18.05
N PRO A 227 -25.98 4.26 -18.73
CA PRO A 227 -26.15 4.28 -20.20
C PRO A 227 -26.88 5.52 -20.74
N LEU A 228 -27.69 6.17 -19.90
CA LEU A 228 -28.54 7.30 -20.31
C LEU A 228 -27.90 8.66 -20.03
N CYS A 229 -27.16 8.82 -18.94
CA CYS A 229 -26.64 10.13 -18.51
C CYS A 229 -25.13 10.16 -18.25
N MET A 230 -24.42 9.04 -18.43
CA MET A 230 -22.97 8.93 -18.25
C MET A 230 -22.46 9.35 -16.87
N LYS A 231 -23.34 9.39 -15.86
CA LYS A 231 -22.95 9.63 -14.46
C LYS A 231 -22.42 8.35 -13.81
N PRO A 232 -21.34 8.42 -12.99
CA PRO A 232 -20.81 7.28 -12.28
C PRO A 232 -21.75 6.83 -11.15
N LEU A 233 -21.66 5.54 -10.79
CA LEU A 233 -22.38 4.96 -9.65
C LEU A 233 -21.85 5.43 -8.29
N ASN A 234 -20.55 5.76 -8.24
CA ASN A 234 -19.86 6.16 -7.02
C ASN A 234 -20.08 7.65 -6.75
N LEU A 235 -20.89 7.96 -5.74
CA LEU A 235 -21.19 9.31 -5.24
C LEU A 235 -19.95 10.13 -4.84
N PHE A 236 -18.77 9.51 -4.71
CA PHE A 236 -17.52 10.21 -4.45
C PHE A 236 -17.17 11.25 -5.53
N HIS A 237 -17.62 11.05 -6.78
CA HIS A 237 -17.32 12.00 -7.85
C HIS A 237 -18.10 13.32 -7.70
N GLU A 238 -19.27 13.30 -7.07
CA GLU A 238 -20.05 14.54 -6.84
C GLU A 238 -19.44 15.42 -5.74
N MET A 239 -18.60 14.90 -4.85
CA MET A 239 -17.93 15.69 -3.81
C MET A 239 -16.66 16.40 -4.30
N ILE A 240 -16.07 15.98 -5.41
CA ILE A 240 -14.82 16.55 -5.95
C ILE A 240 -15.11 17.71 -6.92
N ASP A 241 -16.27 17.71 -7.58
CA ASP A 241 -16.58 18.63 -8.67
C ASP A 241 -17.54 19.78 -8.28
N GLN A 242 -17.83 20.01 -6.99
CA GLN A 242 -18.58 21.21 -6.62
C GLN A 242 -17.66 22.45 -6.66
N PRO A 243 -17.83 23.38 -7.61
CA PRO A 243 -17.16 24.66 -7.54
C PRO A 243 -17.64 25.41 -6.27
N PRO A 244 -16.76 26.15 -5.58
CA PRO A 244 -17.18 26.98 -4.45
C PRO A 244 -18.21 28.01 -4.93
N ILE A 245 -19.30 28.11 -4.16
CA ILE A 245 -20.41 29.05 -4.31
C ILE A 245 -19.90 30.49 -4.19
#